data_AF-A0A2V5XGX3-F1
#
_entry.id   AF-A0A2V5XGX3-F1
#
_cell.length_a   1.000
_cell.length_b   1.000
_cell.length_c   1.000
_cell.angle_alpha   90.00
_cell.angle_beta   90.00
_cell.angle_gamma   90.00
#
_symmetry.space_group_name_H-M   'P 1'
#
loop_
_entity.id
_entity.type
_entity.pdbx_description
1 polymer ?
#
loop_
_entity_poly.entity_id
_entity_poly.type
_entity_poly.pdbx_seq_one_letter_code
_entity_poly.pdbx_strand_id
1 'polypeptide(L)'
;MREKVAAVWSEAITTGCGGKGWTFAELRAVKFTLLAGDIDMKFVEHLNSCARQCIAIADVLKKSFRCSIPIQRDYLIAGALLADVGKPLEYDKDTSGKVVQGKFGQQVRHPFNGIALA
;
A
#
# COMPACT_ATOMS: atom_id res chain seq x y z
N MET A 1 15.79 -4.78 5.23
CA MET A 1 14.54 -4.04 4.91
C MET A 1 13.41 -4.94 4.43
N ARG A 2 13.67 -5.93 3.55
CA ARG A 2 12.63 -6.83 3.00
C ARG A 2 11.74 -7.49 4.06
N GLU A 3 12.34 -8.13 5.06
CA GLU A 3 11.60 -8.81 6.14
C GLU A 3 10.75 -7.85 6.97
N LYS A 4 11.27 -6.66 7.28
CA LYS A 4 10.52 -5.62 7.98
C LYS A 4 9.29 -5.17 7.20
N VAL A 5 9.46 -4.88 5.90
CA VAL A 5 8.34 -4.52 5.02
C VAL A 5 7.32 -5.65 4.96
N ALA A 6 7.77 -6.91 4.82
CA ALA A 6 6.88 -8.06 4.78
C ALA A 6 6.13 -8.27 6.10
N ALA A 7 6.76 -8.03 7.25
CA ALA A 7 6.12 -8.12 8.56
C ALA A 7 4.98 -7.08 8.68
N VAL A 8 5.24 -5.83 8.30
CA VAL A 8 4.22 -4.76 8.33
C VAL A 8 3.03 -5.08 7.42
N TRP A 9 3.31 -5.59 6.22
CA TRP A 9 2.26 -6.07 5.32
C TRP A 9 1.49 -7.27 5.88
N SER A 10 2.17 -8.19 6.56
CA SER A 10 1.52 -9.36 7.16
C SER A 10 0.55 -8.94 8.27
N GLU A 11 0.94 -7.96 9.09
CA GLU A 11 0.07 -7.36 10.10
C GLU A 11 -1.15 -6.69 9.46
N ALA A 12 -0.95 -5.81 8.47
CA ALA A 12 -2.03 -5.12 7.77
C ALA A 12 -3.02 -6.08 7.10
N ILE A 13 -2.52 -7.16 6.49
CA ILE A 13 -3.33 -8.19 5.84
C ILE A 13 -4.14 -8.98 6.86
N THR A 14 -3.52 -9.35 7.99
CA THR A 14 -4.16 -10.19 9.01
C THR A 14 -5.20 -9.42 9.83
N THR A 15 -4.91 -8.16 10.15
CA THR A 15 -5.78 -7.30 10.97
C THR A 15 -6.80 -6.51 10.15
N GLY A 16 -6.59 -6.41 8.83
CA GLY A 16 -7.50 -5.78 7.88
C GLY A 16 -8.85 -6.48 7.74
N CYS A 17 -9.72 -5.91 6.91
CA CYS A 17 -11.10 -6.41 6.71
C CYS A 17 -11.89 -6.47 8.03
N GLY A 18 -11.78 -5.44 8.88
CA GLY A 18 -12.44 -5.41 10.17
C GLY A 18 -12.01 -6.54 11.12
N GLY A 19 -10.74 -6.99 11.04
CA GLY A 19 -10.19 -8.07 11.86
C GLY A 19 -10.42 -9.48 11.31
N LYS A 20 -11.09 -9.62 10.17
CA LYS A 20 -11.32 -10.94 9.52
C LYS A 20 -10.09 -11.41 8.72
N GLY A 21 -9.21 -10.49 8.38
CA GLY A 21 -8.07 -10.72 7.51
C GLY A 21 -8.45 -10.75 6.02
N TRP A 22 -7.45 -10.54 5.17
CA TRP A 22 -7.54 -10.65 3.72
C TRP A 22 -6.81 -11.90 3.23
N THR A 23 -7.41 -12.63 2.29
CA THR A 23 -6.63 -13.55 1.46
C THR A 23 -5.89 -12.78 0.37
N PHE A 24 -4.79 -13.36 -0.15
CA PHE A 24 -4.06 -12.75 -1.27
C PHE A 24 -4.92 -12.61 -2.54
N ALA A 25 -5.86 -13.52 -2.77
CA ALA A 25 -6.75 -13.45 -3.93
C ALA A 25 -7.71 -12.25 -3.81
N GLU A 26 -8.31 -12.07 -2.64
CA GLU A 26 -9.20 -10.92 -2.37
C GLU A 26 -8.45 -9.61 -2.48
N LEU A 27 -7.29 -9.48 -1.83
CA LEU A 27 -6.53 -8.23 -1.85
C LEU A 27 -6.07 -7.84 -3.26
N ARG A 28 -5.76 -8.82 -4.12
CA ARG A 28 -5.45 -8.58 -5.54
C ARG A 28 -6.66 -8.13 -6.36
N ALA A 29 -7.87 -8.52 -5.96
CA ALA A 29 -9.11 -8.11 -6.62
C ALA A 29 -9.62 -6.74 -6.16
N VAL A 30 -9.16 -6.24 -5.01
CA VAL A 30 -9.52 -4.91 -4.49
C VAL A 30 -9.11 -3.82 -5.49
N LYS A 31 -10.07 -2.97 -5.86
CA LYS A 31 -9.83 -1.77 -6.68
C LYS A 31 -8.97 -0.77 -5.89
N PHE A 32 -8.10 -0.02 -6.59
CA PHE A 32 -7.20 0.94 -5.95
C PHE A 32 -7.92 1.99 -5.10
N THR A 33 -9.13 2.41 -5.50
CA THR A 33 -9.92 3.36 -4.71
C THR A 33 -11.40 3.12 -4.96
N LEU A 34 -12.19 3.32 -3.90
CA LEU A 34 -13.65 3.33 -3.98
C LEU A 34 -14.21 4.70 -4.43
N LEU A 35 -13.35 5.72 -4.57
CA LEU A 35 -13.77 7.11 -4.77
C LEU A 35 -13.55 7.64 -6.19
N ALA A 36 -12.73 6.99 -7.02
CA ALA A 36 -12.40 7.50 -8.36
C ALA A 36 -13.40 7.08 -9.45
N GLY A 37 -14.64 6.74 -9.08
CA GLY A 37 -15.65 6.27 -10.03
C GLY A 37 -15.33 4.88 -10.61
N ASP A 38 -15.79 4.63 -11.84
CA ASP A 38 -15.59 3.33 -12.49
C ASP A 38 -14.21 3.22 -13.14
N ILE A 39 -13.23 2.88 -12.31
CA ILE A 39 -11.89 2.48 -12.75
C ILE A 39 -11.71 0.98 -12.52
N ASP A 40 -10.97 0.31 -13.41
CA ASP A 40 -10.64 -1.12 -13.23
C ASP A 40 -9.23 -1.35 -12.65
N MET A 41 -8.50 -0.28 -12.32
CA MET A 41 -7.17 -0.40 -11.72
C MET A 41 -7.22 -1.06 -10.34
N LYS A 42 -6.45 -2.13 -10.15
CA LYS A 42 -6.35 -2.84 -8.88
C LYS A 42 -5.32 -2.20 -7.95
N PHE A 43 -5.51 -2.42 -6.66
CA PHE A 43 -4.63 -1.89 -5.63
C PHE A 43 -3.18 -2.37 -5.78
N VAL A 44 -2.99 -3.67 -6.00
CA VAL A 44 -1.64 -4.26 -6.14
C VAL A 44 -0.94 -3.76 -7.41
N GLU A 45 -1.68 -3.46 -8.47
CA GLU A 45 -1.11 -2.87 -9.70
C GLU A 45 -0.58 -1.46 -9.43
N HIS A 46 -1.36 -0.64 -8.73
CA HIS A 46 -0.92 0.68 -8.29
C HIS A 46 0.35 0.61 -7.41
N LEU A 47 0.34 -0.25 -6.39
CA LEU A 47 1.48 -0.44 -5.49
C LEU A 47 2.75 -0.85 -6.26
N ASN A 48 2.63 -1.81 -7.18
CA ASN A 48 3.73 -2.25 -8.03
C ASN A 48 4.24 -1.13 -8.95
N SER A 49 3.34 -0.30 -9.48
CA SER A 49 3.70 0.87 -10.28
C SER A 49 4.55 1.86 -9.47
N CYS A 50 4.13 2.20 -8.25
CA CYS A 50 4.88 3.08 -7.35
C CYS A 50 6.29 2.53 -7.06
N ALA A 51 6.40 1.23 -6.73
CA ALA A 51 7.70 0.61 -6.49
C ALA A 51 8.62 0.65 -7.73
N ARG A 52 8.08 0.38 -8.93
CA ARG A 52 8.84 0.45 -10.19
C ARG A 52 9.29 1.87 -10.52
N GLN A 53 8.44 2.87 -10.28
CA GLN A 53 8.81 4.29 -10.44
C GLN A 53 9.95 4.66 -9.49
N CYS A 54 9.88 4.22 -8.23
CA CYS A 54 10.95 4.40 -7.25
C CYS A 54 12.27 3.72 -7.66
N ILE A 55 12.21 2.53 -8.27
CA ILE A 55 13.39 1.87 -8.85
C ILE A 55 13.97 2.75 -9.96
N ALA A 56 13.16 3.25 -10.89
CA ALA A 56 13.63 4.03 -12.03
C ALA A 56 14.19 5.41 -11.60
N ILE A 57 13.50 6.10 -10.70
CA ILE A 57 13.90 7.44 -10.26
C ILE A 57 15.21 7.41 -9.48
N ALA A 58 15.52 6.33 -8.75
CA ALA A 58 16.81 6.19 -8.08
C ALA A 58 17.98 6.28 -9.08
N ASP A 59 17.84 5.68 -10.26
CA ASP A 59 18.87 5.75 -11.31
C ASP A 59 18.92 7.13 -11.97
N VAL A 60 17.77 7.79 -12.15
CA VAL A 60 17.69 9.16 -12.65
C VAL A 60 18.39 10.13 -11.69
N LEU A 61 18.13 10.03 -10.40
CA LEU A 61 18.73 10.89 -9.37
C LEU A 61 20.24 10.68 -9.33
N LYS A 62 20.70 9.42 -9.34
CA LYS A 62 22.14 9.09 -9.38
C LYS A 62 22.85 9.67 -10.61
N LYS A 63 22.17 9.71 -11.77
CA LYS A 63 22.71 10.28 -13.00
C LYS A 63 22.65 11.81 -13.03
N SER A 64 21.71 12.42 -12.33
CA SER A 64 21.43 13.86 -12.41
C SER A 64 22.19 14.64 -11.33
N PHE A 65 22.27 14.11 -10.12
CA PHE A 65 22.91 14.78 -9.01
C PHE A 65 24.43 14.79 -9.20
N ARG A 66 25.01 15.99 -9.17
CA ARG A 66 26.47 16.23 -9.23
C ARG A 66 27.06 16.49 -7.85
N CYS A 67 26.22 16.52 -6.82
CA CYS A 67 26.57 16.72 -5.42
C CYS A 67 26.53 15.39 -4.66
N SER A 68 27.12 15.37 -3.46
CA SER A 68 27.21 14.20 -2.59
C SER A 68 25.92 13.92 -1.81
N ILE A 69 24.79 13.75 -2.53
CA ILE A 69 23.53 13.30 -1.92
C ILE A 69 23.45 11.78 -2.05
N PRO A 70 23.47 11.01 -0.95
CA PRO A 70 23.34 9.56 -1.00
C PRO A 70 21.90 9.17 -1.40
N ILE A 71 21.77 8.33 -2.43
CA ILE A 71 20.48 7.77 -2.88
C ILE A 71 20.32 6.34 -2.36
N GLN A 72 19.55 6.18 -1.29
CA GLN A 72 19.29 4.88 -0.67
C GLN A 72 18.14 4.16 -1.39
N ARG A 73 18.47 3.41 -2.45
CA ARG A 73 17.49 2.71 -3.30
C ARG A 73 16.53 1.81 -2.52
N ASP A 74 17.04 1.03 -1.57
CA ASP A 74 16.22 0.12 -0.76
C ASP A 74 15.20 0.85 0.10
N TYR A 75 15.56 2.04 0.60
CA TYR A 75 14.65 2.85 1.44
C TYR A 75 13.55 3.46 0.58
N LEU A 76 13.90 3.90 -0.62
CA LEU A 76 12.95 4.44 -1.58
C LEU A 76 11.92 3.37 -2.01
N ILE A 77 12.37 2.15 -2.29
CA ILE A 77 11.49 1.03 -2.63
C ILE A 77 10.64 0.63 -1.42
N ALA A 78 11.24 0.53 -0.22
CA ALA A 78 10.50 0.20 0.99
C ALA A 78 9.41 1.24 1.29
N GLY A 79 9.73 2.54 1.18
CA GLY A 79 8.76 3.62 1.34
C GLY A 79 7.62 3.54 0.33
N ALA A 80 7.91 3.25 -0.94
CA ALA A 80 6.87 3.06 -1.96
C ALA A 80 5.94 1.88 -1.65
N LEU A 81 6.49 0.79 -1.13
CA LEU A 81 5.71 -0.39 -0.74
C LEU A 81 4.91 -0.15 0.55
N LEU A 82 5.32 0.77 1.42
CA LEU A 82 4.65 1.05 2.69
C LEU A 82 3.68 2.25 2.63
N ALA A 83 3.78 3.10 1.61
CA ALA A 83 2.98 4.33 1.48
C ALA A 83 1.46 4.09 1.61
N ASP A 84 0.98 2.98 1.06
CA ASP A 84 -0.43 2.58 1.08
C ASP A 84 -0.71 1.36 1.99
N VAL A 85 0.21 0.97 2.90
CA VAL A 85 0.05 -0.26 3.68
C VAL A 85 -1.14 -0.24 4.66
N GLY A 86 -1.67 0.94 4.98
CA GLY A 86 -2.88 1.09 5.79
C GLY A 86 -4.20 0.80 5.04
N LYS A 87 -4.16 0.61 3.72
CA LYS A 87 -5.37 0.44 2.88
C LYS A 87 -6.18 -0.82 3.19
N PRO A 88 -5.57 -1.98 3.51
CA PRO A 88 -6.30 -3.17 3.98
C PRO A 88 -7.12 -2.92 5.26
N LEU A 89 -6.77 -1.92 6.07
CA LEU A 89 -7.49 -1.54 7.29
C LEU A 89 -8.70 -0.62 7.00
N GLU A 90 -8.67 0.11 5.88
CA GLU A 90 -9.78 1.00 5.51
C GLU A 90 -11.00 0.26 4.99
N TYR A 91 -10.78 -0.89 4.35
CA TYR A 91 -11.83 -1.65 3.68
C TYR A 91 -12.33 -2.82 4.52
N ASP A 92 -13.59 -3.18 4.32
CA ASP A 92 -14.24 -4.35 4.88
C ASP A 92 -15.10 -5.03 3.81
N LYS A 93 -15.62 -6.21 4.12
CA LYS A 93 -16.63 -6.92 3.34
C LYS A 93 -17.98 -6.79 4.03
N ASP A 94 -19.00 -6.35 3.29
CA ASP A 94 -20.38 -6.38 3.77
C ASP A 94 -20.94 -7.81 3.88
N THR A 95 -22.21 -7.94 4.27
CA THR A 95 -22.87 -9.25 4.41
C THR A 95 -23.01 -10.03 3.10
N SER A 96 -22.86 -9.37 1.94
CA SER A 96 -22.85 -9.99 0.62
C SER A 96 -21.44 -10.34 0.12
N GLY A 97 -20.41 -10.01 0.90
CA GLY A 97 -19.01 -10.20 0.52
C GLY A 97 -18.45 -9.08 -0.37
N LYS A 98 -19.22 -8.01 -0.62
CA LYS A 98 -18.76 -6.88 -1.42
C LYS A 98 -17.79 -6.03 -0.61
N VAL A 99 -16.69 -5.62 -1.26
CA VAL A 99 -15.72 -4.69 -0.67
C VAL A 99 -16.34 -3.30 -0.52
N VAL A 100 -16.35 -2.79 0.71
CA VAL A 100 -16.90 -1.50 1.11
C VAL A 100 -15.90 -0.76 2.00
N GLN A 101 -16.14 0.53 2.24
CA GLN A 101 -15.39 1.26 3.27
C GLN A 101 -15.85 0.80 4.65
N GLY A 102 -14.92 0.26 5.44
CA GLY A 102 -15.18 -0.20 6.80
C GLY A 102 -15.35 0.97 7.78
N LYS A 103 -15.89 0.70 8.98
CA LYS A 103 -16.08 1.72 10.03
C LYS A 103 -14.77 2.44 10.38
N PHE A 104 -13.67 1.70 10.45
CA PHE A 104 -12.34 2.27 10.72
C PHE A 104 -11.90 3.24 9.61
N GLY A 105 -12.04 2.83 8.34
CA GLY A 105 -11.73 3.67 7.19
C GLY A 105 -12.61 4.92 7.04
N GLN A 106 -13.79 4.97 7.68
CA GLN A 106 -14.62 6.18 7.74
C GLN A 106 -14.07 7.21 8.74
N GLN A 107 -13.31 6.78 9.74
CA GLN A 107 -12.76 7.64 10.78
C GLN A 107 -11.34 8.10 10.45
N VAL A 108 -10.48 7.17 10.00
CA VAL A 108 -9.07 7.43 9.75
C VAL A 108 -8.65 6.81 8.42
N ARG A 109 -7.94 7.59 7.61
CA ARG A 109 -7.50 7.19 6.27
C ARG A 109 -6.14 6.48 6.32
N HIS A 110 -5.86 5.65 5.32
CA HIS A 110 -4.67 4.82 5.18
C HIS A 110 -3.35 5.57 5.29
N PRO A 111 -3.20 6.86 4.90
CA PRO A 111 -1.93 7.55 5.11
C PRO A 111 -1.57 7.70 6.59
N PHE A 112 -2.57 7.81 7.47
CA PHE A 112 -2.34 7.90 8.92
C PHE A 112 -2.24 6.51 9.55
N ASN A 113 -3.10 5.58 9.13
CA ASN A 113 -3.07 4.21 9.66
C ASN A 113 -1.76 3.48 9.31
N GLY A 114 -1.20 3.74 8.13
CA GLY A 114 0.08 3.17 7.72
C GLY A 114 1.24 3.58 8.61
N ILE A 115 1.21 4.79 9.19
CA ILE A 115 2.25 5.26 10.12
C ILE A 115 2.23 4.44 11.42
N ALA A 116 1.05 4.06 11.92
CA ALA A 116 0.95 3.27 13.14
C ALA A 116 1.52 1.84 12.98
N LEU A 117 1.65 1.36 11.75
CA LEU A 117 2.16 0.03 11.42
C LEU A 117 3.67 0.01 11.10
N ALA A 118 4.27 1.13 10.71
CA ALA A 118 5.57 1.18 10.03
C ALA A 118 6.68 1.91 10.80
#